data_AF-A0A9E7D603-F1
#
_entry.id   AF-A0A9E7D603-F1
#
_cell.length_a   1.000
_cell.length_b   1.000
_cell.length_c   1.000
_cell.angle_alpha   90.00
_cell.angle_beta   90.00
_cell.angle_gamma   90.00
#
_symmetry.space_group_name_H-M   'P 1'
#
loop_
_entity.id
_entity.type
_entity.pdbx_description
1 polymer ?
#
loop_
_entity_poly.entity_id
_entity_poly.type
_entity_poly.pdbx_seq_one_letter_code
_entity_poly.pdbx_strand_id
1 'polypeptide(L)'
;MRHDNDNRPVFVSRKTAAALLEISVDTFDQWVQSGFVPPASVNRGQITRWHWPTVEAKLSERHNTAEADVFTLPPGPYVRKGRRK
;
A
#
# COMPACT_ATOMS: atom_id res chain seq x y z
N MET A 1 -1.40 8.85 -33.48
CA MET A 1 -1.46 8.21 -32.15
C MET A 1 -0.05 8.20 -31.60
N ARG A 2 0.21 8.97 -30.53
CA ARG A 2 1.53 8.98 -29.90
C ARG A 2 1.69 7.64 -29.19
N HIS A 3 2.68 6.85 -29.60
CA HIS A 3 3.16 5.77 -28.77
C HIS A 3 3.97 6.43 -27.67
N ASP A 4 3.32 6.74 -26.55
CA ASP A 4 4.04 6.99 -25.30
C ASP A 4 4.86 5.72 -25.05
N ASN A 5 6.17 5.80 -25.29
CA ASN A 5 7.09 4.75 -24.86
C ASN A 5 6.93 4.67 -23.35
N ASP A 6 6.17 3.68 -22.87
CA ASP A 6 6.02 3.37 -21.46
C ASP A 6 7.35 2.79 -20.98
N ASN A 7 8.34 3.67 -20.85
CA ASN A 7 9.69 3.34 -20.40
C ASN A 7 9.71 3.22 -18.87
N ARG A 8 8.56 2.88 -18.27
CA ARG A 8 8.43 2.69 -16.83
C ARG A 8 9.24 1.45 -16.47
N PRO A 9 10.16 1.55 -15.49
CA PRO A 9 10.96 0.41 -15.09
C PRO A 9 10.05 -0.71 -14.58
N VAL A 10 9.98 -1.81 -15.34
CA VAL A 10 9.17 -2.99 -15.01
C VAL A 10 9.66 -3.63 -13.70
N PHE A 11 10.97 -3.62 -13.47
CA PHE A 11 11.61 -4.15 -12.27
C PHE A 11 12.38 -3.08 -11.51
N VAL A 12 11.86 -2.69 -10.35
CA VAL A 12 12.45 -1.66 -9.50
C VAL A 12 13.26 -2.26 -8.35
N SER A 13 14.30 -1.55 -7.93
CA SER A 13 15.03 -1.87 -6.70
C SER A 13 14.24 -1.41 -5.47
N ARG A 14 14.60 -1.91 -4.29
CA ARG A 14 14.02 -1.45 -3.01
C ARG A 14 14.07 0.07 -2.88
N LYS A 15 15.25 0.67 -3.16
CA LYS A 15 15.46 2.12 -3.05
C LYS A 15 14.61 2.90 -4.05
N THR A 16 14.50 2.39 -5.27
CA THR A 16 13.68 3.01 -6.32
C THR A 16 12.20 2.95 -5.97
N ALA A 17 11.70 1.80 -5.48
CA ALA A 17 10.30 1.66 -5.08
C ALA A 17 9.93 2.63 -3.94
N ALA A 18 10.79 2.75 -2.93
CA ALA A 18 10.60 3.69 -1.84
C ALA A 18 10.60 5.15 -2.33
N ALA A 19 11.50 5.51 -3.25
CA ALA A 19 11.57 6.85 -3.84
C ALA A 19 10.33 7.19 -4.68
N LEU A 20 9.80 6.24 -5.45
CA LEU A 20 8.57 6.44 -6.25
C LEU A 20 7.32 6.65 -5.38
N LEU A 21 7.32 6.14 -4.15
CA LEU A 21 6.23 6.29 -3.19
C LEU A 21 6.46 7.44 -2.20
N GLU A 22 7.59 8.15 -2.31
CA GLU A 22 8.01 9.21 -1.39
C GLU A 22 8.05 8.76 0.09
N ILE A 23 8.42 7.50 0.34
CA ILE A 23 8.56 6.93 1.69
C ILE A 23 10.00 6.53 1.99
N SER A 24 10.28 6.30 3.27
CA SER A 24 11.56 5.72 3.66
C SER A 24 11.68 4.28 3.17
N VAL A 25 12.92 3.86 2.93
CA VAL A 25 13.22 2.49 2.51
C VAL A 25 12.81 1.47 3.57
N ASP A 26 12.94 1.83 4.85
CA ASP A 26 12.52 1.00 5.98
C ASP A 26 10.99 0.83 6.02
N THR A 27 10.26 1.92 5.79
CA THR A 27 8.79 1.89 5.66
C THR A 27 8.35 0.96 4.53
N PHE A 28 9.04 1.00 3.38
CA PHE A 28 8.75 0.08 2.28
C PHE A 28 9.01 -1.38 2.68
N ASP A 29 10.10 -1.67 3.40
CA ASP A 29 10.37 -3.02 3.90
C ASP A 29 9.31 -3.50 4.89
N GLN A 30 8.85 -2.62 5.79
CA GLN A 30 7.75 -2.92 6.71
C GLN A 30 6.45 -3.22 5.94
N TRP A 31 6.19 -2.53 4.83
CA TRP A 31 5.02 -2.79 3.99
C TRP A 31 5.13 -4.14 3.26
N VAL A 32 6.32 -4.50 2.81
CA VAL A 32 6.57 -5.84 2.24
C VAL A 32 6.39 -6.92 3.31
N GLN A 33 6.94 -6.71 4.50
CA GLN A 33 6.86 -7.67 5.62
C GLN A 33 5.44 -7.84 6.16
N SER A 34 4.64 -6.77 6.20
CA SER A 34 3.23 -6.82 6.59
C SER A 34 2.31 -7.39 5.50
N GLY A 35 2.85 -7.68 4.31
CA GLY A 35 2.07 -8.13 3.15
C GLY A 35 1.20 -7.04 2.53
N PHE A 36 1.44 -5.77 2.86
CA PHE A 36 0.81 -4.63 2.21
C PHE A 36 1.32 -4.42 0.78
N VAL A 37 2.63 -4.62 0.57
CA VAL A 37 3.28 -4.68 -0.75
C VAL A 37 3.63 -6.14 -1.05
N PRO A 38 3.45 -6.62 -2.30
CA PRO A 38 3.81 -7.99 -2.66
C PRO A 38 5.31 -8.27 -2.44
N PRO A 39 5.68 -9.53 -2.19
CA PRO A 39 7.08 -9.92 -2.06
C PRO A 39 7.84 -9.64 -3.37
N ALA A 40 9.16 -9.55 -3.27
CA ALA A 40 10.02 -9.34 -4.42
C ALA A 40 9.84 -10.43 -5.47
N SER A 41 9.53 -10.03 -6.71
CA SER A 41 9.33 -10.94 -7.85
C SER A 41 10.63 -11.62 -8.28
N VAL A 42 11.76 -10.94 -8.07
CA VAL A 42 13.09 -11.52 -8.25
C VAL A 42 13.80 -11.44 -6.92
N ASN A 43 14.13 -12.59 -6.37
CA ASN A 43 15.00 -12.71 -5.21
C ASN A 43 16.05 -13.77 -5.51
N ARG A 44 17.18 -13.35 -6.08
CA ARG A 44 18.32 -14.23 -6.43
C ARG A 44 19.59 -13.71 -5.77
N GLY A 45 19.89 -14.23 -4.58
CA GLY A 45 21.06 -13.84 -3.80
C GLY A 45 20.99 -12.39 -3.37
N GLN A 46 21.87 -11.55 -3.92
CA GLN A 46 21.94 -10.11 -3.59
C GLN A 46 21.02 -9.24 -4.46
N ILE A 47 20.34 -9.83 -5.45
CA ILE A 47 19.47 -9.08 -6.37
C ILE A 47 18.01 -9.29 -5.97
N THR A 48 17.45 -8.24 -5.37
CA THR A 48 16.04 -8.16 -5.01
C THR A 48 15.34 -7.11 -5.87
N ARG A 49 14.35 -7.52 -6.67
CA ARG A 49 13.56 -6.64 -7.54
C ARG A 49 12.07 -6.91 -7.40
N TRP A 50 11.31 -5.83 -7.45
CA TRP A 50 9.85 -5.86 -7.45
C TRP A 50 9.32 -5.54 -8.83
N HIS A 51 8.31 -6.30 -9.24
CA HIS A 51 7.55 -6.00 -10.44
C HIS A 51 6.61 -4.82 -10.17
N TRP A 52 6.97 -3.63 -10.67
CA TRP A 52 6.28 -2.38 -10.35
C TRP A 52 4.79 -2.40 -10.70
N PRO A 53 4.35 -2.90 -11.88
CA PRO A 53 2.93 -2.96 -12.21
C PRO A 53 2.10 -3.79 -11.23
N THR A 54 2.66 -4.86 -10.65
CA THR A 54 1.97 -5.67 -9.63
C THR A 54 1.89 -4.95 -8.29
N VAL A 55 2.92 -4.20 -7.92
CA VAL A 55 2.89 -3.34 -6.72
C VAL A 55 1.81 -2.27 -6.86
N GLU A 56 1.77 -1.58 -8.00
CA GLU A 56 0.78 -0.55 -8.30
C GLU A 56 -0.66 -1.11 -8.33
N ALA A 57 -0.85 -2.29 -8.93
CA ALA A 57 -2.13 -3.00 -8.90
C ALA A 57 -2.57 -3.32 -7.46
N LYS A 58 -1.68 -3.83 -6.61
CA LYS A 58 -2.01 -4.12 -5.21
C LYS A 58 -2.34 -2.89 -4.38
N LEU A 59 -1.64 -1.79 -4.62
CA LEU A 59 -1.91 -0.51 -3.95
C LEU A 59 -3.23 0.12 -4.42
N SER A 60 -3.55 0.01 -5.71
CA SER A 60 -4.81 0.51 -6.27
C SER A 60 -6.02 -0.35 -5.91
N GLU A 61 -5.88 -1.68 -5.83
CA GLU A 61 -6.94 -2.60 -5.40
C GLU A 61 -7.49 -2.27 -4.00
N ARG A 62 -6.63 -1.81 -3.08
CA ARG A 62 -7.00 -1.56 -1.68
C ARG A 62 -7.59 -0.17 -1.39
N HIS A 63 -7.69 0.71 -2.38
CA HIS A 63 -8.45 1.97 -2.24
C HIS A 63 -9.95 1.74 -2.01
N ASN A 64 -10.45 0.50 -2.20
CA ASN A 64 -11.82 0.10 -1.84
C ASN A 64 -11.96 -0.47 -0.42
N THR A 65 -10.91 -0.54 0.40
CA THR A 65 -10.99 -1.10 1.77
C THR A 65 -10.51 -0.13 2.86
N ALA A 66 -10.32 1.15 2.52
CA ALA A 66 -10.02 2.21 3.48
C ALA A 66 -11.27 3.02 3.86
N GLU A 67 -12.35 2.32 4.24
CA GLU A 67 -13.40 2.85 5.13
C GLU A 67 -13.79 1.74 6.14
N ALA A 68 -12.80 1.12 6.78
CA ALA A 68 -13.05 0.55 8.09
C ALA A 68 -12.97 1.71 9.08
N ASP A 69 -14.11 2.37 9.27
CA ASP A 69 -14.35 3.45 10.21
C ASP A 69 -13.87 3.06 11.63
N VAL A 70 -12.65 3.48 11.97
CA VAL A 70 -12.00 3.28 13.28
C VAL A 70 -12.70 4.09 14.38
N PHE A 71 -13.75 4.86 14.05
CA PHE A 71 -14.45 5.72 15.01
C PHE A 71 -15.82 5.21 15.48
N THR A 72 -16.10 3.91 15.39
CA THR A 72 -17.25 3.33 16.10
C THR A 72 -16.85 2.97 17.53
N LEU A 73 -16.97 3.93 18.46
CA LEU A 73 -16.91 3.62 19.90
C LEU A 73 -18.01 2.60 20.25
N PRO A 74 -17.70 1.53 21.01
CA PRO A 74 -18.75 0.66 21.54
C PRO A 74 -19.73 1.52 22.37
N PRO A 75 -21.04 1.21 22.37
CA PRO A 75 -22.02 1.99 23.13
C PRO A 75 -21.71 1.88 24.63
N GLY A 76 -20.93 2.83 25.13
CA GLY A 76 -20.63 3.01 26.55
C GLY A 76 -21.70 3.85 27.24
N PRO A 77 -21.63 3.99 28.58
CA PRO A 77 -22.62 4.69 29.41
C PRO A 77 -22.79 6.19 29.09
N TYR A 78 -22.04 6.72 28.12
CA TYR A 78 -22.08 8.11 27.65
C TYR A 78 -23.19 8.38 26.59
N VAL A 79 -23.87 7.34 26.09
CA VAL A 79 -25.02 7.53 25.18
C VAL A 79 -26.22 8.03 25.98
N ARG A 80 -26.37 9.36 26.07
CA ARG A 80 -27.56 10.00 26.67
C ARG A 80 -28.79 9.57 25.88
N LYS A 81 -29.61 8.67 26.44
CA LYS A 81 -30.95 8.38 25.92
C LYS A 81 -31.77 9.67 25.95
N GLY A 82 -32.06 10.21 24.77
CA GLY A 82 -32.92 11.36 24.61
C GLY A 82 -34.26 11.14 25.31
N ARG A 83 -34.62 12.05 26.20
CA ARG A 83 -35.90 12.09 26.91
C ARG A 83 -37.00 12.29 25.86
N ARG A 84 -37.76 11.23 25.56
CA ARG A 84 -38.98 11.34 24.75
C ARG A 84 -40.00 12.19 25.52
N LYS A 85 -40.54 13.19 24.83
CA LYS A 85 -41.60 14.09 25.28
C LYS A 85 -42.96 13.44 25.05
#